data_AF-A0A0F5VG91-F1
#
_entry.id   AF-A0A0F5VG91-F1
#
_cell.length_a   1.000
_cell.length_b   1.000
_cell.length_c   1.000
_cell.angle_alpha   90.00
_cell.angle_beta   90.00
_cell.angle_gamma   90.00
#
_symmetry.space_group_name_H-M   'P 1'
#
loop_
_entity.id
_entity.type
_entity.pdbx_description
1 polymer ?
#
loop_
_entity_poly.entity_id
_entity_poly.type
_entity_poly.pdbx_seq_one_letter_code
_entity_poly.pdbx_strand_id
1 'polypeptide(L)'
;MTYSKYFQDELSFLKEAGSEFSKSHPQLTKFLSESSNDPDVERLLEGFAFLNGKLRQKLDDELPELTQSLISLLWPHYLRSVPSMCIAQLLPYAGSVSQKSTVTRGHEMASEKVDETQCLFRTCYDVDLYPLSINSVTQQNTRSNSHLNVTLSTDTGVELSRIGLDKLRFYIHGELHISRILYLWLFRYLDSVDVKLAGGGSRRLPASCIKKVGFSEDEALLPYGPNSFSGYRLIQEYFSMPDKFMFFDVEGLEWLKGVPSQSTMSLVFNFSRSLPSEVTIREKNLRLFCTPIANVFELDADPIRLDHKRTEYRVRPQTTRQNNFEVYSVNQVRGWSNESRRQVDYLPFESFEHQLGIDHNRHYYNVKVTEHVSGKGLSHYISFFDHNAGVANLETETVLIKLTCTNGKLPQRLAPGDITFSTHKSPNYANFTNLTKPTVSVSPQIDSSLHWQLIANMSLNYLSLIDADVLKMMLSIYDFHSRSDRQSQRASANRLNGIKAIHMKPVERIFRGLPIRGNQIVLQMDSSMFANEGDMYLLVSILNEFFSLYSSINSFSELEVIDVKTGEVYRWDGNQGKQAVI
;
A
#
# COMPACT_ATOMS: atom_id res chain seq x y z
N MET A 1 -10.80 19.91 -7.42
CA MET A 1 -10.91 20.89 -8.52
C MET A 1 -9.65 21.77 -8.54
N THR A 2 -9.09 22.08 -9.72
CA THR A 2 -7.78 22.75 -9.81
C THR A 2 -7.88 24.23 -9.45
N TYR A 3 -7.00 24.73 -8.57
CA TYR A 3 -6.86 26.14 -8.18
C TYR A 3 -6.90 27.14 -9.35
N SER A 4 -6.35 26.73 -10.50
CA SER A 4 -6.39 27.48 -11.76
C SER A 4 -7.81 27.86 -12.20
N LYS A 5 -8.83 27.05 -11.91
CA LYS A 5 -10.20 27.31 -12.30
C LYS A 5 -10.81 28.43 -11.46
N TYR A 6 -10.69 28.38 -10.14
CA TYR A 6 -11.16 29.48 -9.26
C TYR A 6 -10.48 30.81 -9.59
N PHE A 7 -9.18 30.79 -9.88
CA PHE A 7 -8.46 31.98 -10.33
C PHE A 7 -9.00 32.52 -11.67
N GLN A 8 -9.20 31.64 -12.67
CA GLN A 8 -9.73 32.04 -13.98
C GLN A 8 -11.17 32.52 -13.90
N ASP A 9 -12.00 31.86 -13.09
CA ASP A 9 -13.39 32.21 -12.85
C ASP A 9 -13.47 33.59 -12.18
N GLU A 10 -12.65 33.85 -11.15
CA GLU A 10 -12.61 35.17 -10.50
C GLU A 10 -12.00 36.26 -11.38
N LEU A 11 -10.99 35.94 -12.18
CA LEU A 11 -10.43 36.89 -13.14
C LEU A 11 -11.45 37.25 -14.23
N SER A 12 -12.21 36.28 -14.71
CA SER A 12 -13.28 36.48 -15.69
C SER A 12 -14.42 37.30 -15.08
N PHE A 13 -14.84 36.93 -13.87
CA PHE A 13 -15.85 37.68 -13.12
C PHE A 13 -15.44 39.14 -12.88
N LEU A 14 -14.19 39.39 -12.48
CA LEU A 14 -13.66 40.76 -12.28
C LEU A 14 -13.67 41.57 -13.58
N LYS A 15 -13.34 40.95 -14.72
CA LYS A 15 -13.38 41.60 -16.03
C LYS A 15 -14.81 41.92 -16.49
N GLU A 16 -15.73 40.96 -16.37
CA GLU A 16 -17.14 41.13 -16.70
C GLU A 16 -17.80 42.21 -15.82
N ALA A 17 -17.64 42.09 -14.50
CA ALA A 17 -18.17 43.05 -13.53
C ALA A 17 -17.54 44.44 -13.70
N GLY A 18 -16.24 44.52 -14.00
CA GLY A 18 -15.55 45.78 -14.30
C GLY A 18 -16.08 46.46 -15.55
N SER A 19 -16.41 45.69 -16.59
CA SER A 19 -17.04 46.18 -17.83
C SER A 19 -18.46 46.70 -17.58
N GLU A 20 -19.29 45.95 -16.85
CA GLU A 20 -20.65 46.39 -16.49
C GLU A 20 -20.63 47.63 -15.59
N PHE A 21 -19.75 47.66 -14.58
CA PHE A 21 -19.59 48.79 -13.69
C PHE A 21 -19.14 50.05 -14.47
N SER A 22 -18.19 49.89 -15.40
CA SER A 22 -17.71 50.99 -16.25
C SER A 22 -18.81 51.59 -17.15
N LYS A 23 -19.77 50.78 -17.62
CA LYS A 23 -20.93 51.27 -18.39
C LYS A 23 -21.83 52.16 -17.54
N SER A 24 -21.99 51.84 -16.26
CA SER A 24 -22.84 52.58 -15.32
C SER A 24 -22.15 53.81 -14.72
N HIS A 25 -20.82 53.80 -14.59
CA HIS A 25 -20.03 54.87 -13.97
C HIS A 25 -18.83 55.30 -14.85
N PRO A 26 -19.05 56.12 -15.89
CA PRO A 26 -18.05 56.50 -16.89
C PRO A 26 -16.81 57.22 -16.34
N GLN A 27 -16.90 57.80 -15.14
CA GLN A 27 -15.80 58.51 -14.49
C GLN A 27 -14.74 57.56 -13.90
N LEU A 28 -15.13 56.30 -13.63
CA LEU A 28 -14.28 55.29 -12.97
C LEU A 28 -13.69 54.26 -13.96
N THR A 29 -14.06 54.37 -15.24
CA THR A 29 -13.64 53.48 -16.34
C THR A 29 -12.11 53.35 -16.47
N LYS A 30 -11.35 54.39 -16.10
CA LYS A 30 -9.88 54.37 -16.13
C LYS A 30 -9.26 53.33 -15.18
N PHE A 31 -9.98 52.88 -14.17
CA PHE A 31 -9.45 51.98 -13.13
C PHE A 31 -9.94 50.53 -13.28
N LEU A 32 -11.03 50.28 -14.02
CA LEU A 32 -11.74 48.99 -14.03
C LEU A 32 -12.15 48.48 -15.42
N SER A 33 -11.82 49.17 -16.51
CA SER A 33 -12.19 48.74 -17.86
C SER A 33 -11.17 47.79 -18.49
N GLU A 34 -11.64 46.97 -19.45
CA GLU A 34 -10.86 45.98 -20.23
C GLU A 34 -9.61 46.54 -20.95
N SER A 35 -9.46 47.87 -21.03
CA SER A 35 -8.45 48.55 -21.85
C SER A 35 -7.52 49.45 -21.01
N SER A 36 -7.17 49.01 -19.81
CA SER A 36 -5.99 49.56 -19.14
C SER A 36 -4.72 49.00 -19.82
N ASN A 37 -3.99 49.84 -20.54
CA ASN A 37 -2.67 49.50 -21.10
C ASN A 37 -1.55 49.46 -20.04
N ASP A 38 -1.90 49.53 -18.75
CA ASP A 38 -0.97 49.53 -17.64
C ASP A 38 -0.77 48.11 -17.10
N PRO A 39 0.40 47.49 -17.33
CA PRO A 39 0.70 46.13 -16.87
C PRO A 39 0.68 45.98 -15.34
N ASP A 40 0.89 47.06 -14.58
CA ASP A 40 0.91 47.00 -13.11
C ASP A 40 -0.51 46.92 -12.54
N VAL A 41 -1.48 47.58 -13.16
CA VAL A 41 -2.90 47.46 -12.80
C VAL A 41 -3.41 46.06 -13.12
N GLU A 42 -3.03 45.50 -14.26
CA GLU A 42 -3.40 44.13 -14.64
C GLU A 42 -2.85 43.10 -13.64
N ARG A 43 -1.56 43.21 -13.27
CA ARG A 43 -0.96 42.36 -12.24
C ARG A 43 -1.62 42.49 -10.87
N LEU A 44 -2.09 43.68 -10.51
CA LEU A 44 -2.80 43.89 -9.25
C LEU A 44 -4.17 43.20 -9.27
N LEU A 45 -4.91 43.32 -10.38
CA LEU A 45 -6.18 42.62 -10.58
C LEU A 45 -6.00 41.09 -10.61
N GLU A 46 -4.95 40.59 -11.25
CA GLU A 46 -4.56 39.18 -11.18
C GLU A 46 -4.25 38.75 -9.74
N GLY A 47 -3.47 39.55 -8.99
CA GLY A 47 -3.19 39.30 -7.58
C GLY A 47 -4.45 39.27 -6.72
N PHE A 48 -5.41 40.16 -6.99
CA PHE A 48 -6.69 40.21 -6.30
C PHE A 48 -7.57 39.00 -6.64
N ALA A 49 -7.66 38.62 -7.92
CA ALA A 49 -8.34 37.41 -8.38
C ALA A 49 -7.75 36.15 -7.72
N PHE A 50 -6.41 36.09 -7.59
CA PHE A 50 -5.70 35.00 -6.92
C PHE A 50 -6.08 34.88 -5.44
N LEU A 51 -6.16 36.00 -4.72
CA LEU A 51 -6.55 36.03 -3.31
C LEU A 51 -8.03 35.65 -3.12
N ASN A 52 -8.94 36.22 -3.91
CA ASN A 52 -10.37 35.92 -3.82
C ASN A 52 -10.69 34.48 -4.25
N GLY A 53 -10.07 33.99 -5.31
CA GLY A 53 -10.21 32.60 -5.74
C GLY A 53 -9.80 31.63 -4.64
N LYS A 54 -8.73 31.96 -3.88
CA LYS A 54 -8.31 31.17 -2.71
C LYS A 54 -9.32 31.24 -1.56
N LEU A 55 -9.90 32.40 -1.31
CA LEU A 55 -10.89 32.59 -0.25
C LEU A 55 -12.17 31.82 -0.57
N ARG A 56 -12.66 31.92 -1.81
CA ARG A 56 -13.84 31.21 -2.30
C ARG A 56 -13.66 29.70 -2.25
N GLN A 57 -12.52 29.20 -2.73
CA GLN A 57 -12.18 27.79 -2.60
C GLN A 57 -12.26 27.33 -1.14
N LYS A 58 -11.66 28.10 -0.20
CA LYS A 58 -11.67 27.73 1.22
C LYS A 58 -13.07 27.74 1.84
N LEU A 59 -13.96 28.61 1.39
CA LEU A 59 -15.36 28.63 1.83
C LEU A 59 -16.14 27.43 1.27
N ASP A 60 -15.87 27.03 0.03
CA ASP A 60 -16.50 25.89 -0.63
C ASP A 60 -16.02 24.54 -0.06
N ASP A 61 -14.85 24.48 0.59
CA ASP A 61 -14.24 23.23 1.08
C ASP A 61 -14.94 22.57 2.30
N GLU A 62 -16.10 23.05 2.78
CA GLU A 62 -16.97 22.41 3.80
C GLU A 62 -16.25 21.86 5.08
N LEU A 63 -15.64 22.76 5.88
CA LEU A 63 -15.00 22.45 7.19
C LEU A 63 -14.07 21.21 7.19
N PRO A 64 -13.05 21.16 6.32
CA PRO A 64 -12.18 20.01 6.18
C PRO A 64 -11.35 19.73 7.45
N GLU A 65 -11.15 20.74 8.30
CA GLU A 65 -10.37 20.65 9.53
C GLU A 65 -10.99 19.66 10.54
N LEU A 66 -12.32 19.59 10.62
CA LEU A 66 -13.01 18.66 11.53
C LEU A 66 -12.99 17.22 10.97
N THR A 67 -13.29 17.07 9.68
CA THR A 67 -13.34 15.76 9.02
C THR A 67 -11.94 15.15 8.93
N GLN A 68 -10.92 15.95 8.65
CA GLN A 68 -9.54 15.48 8.54
C GLN A 68 -9.00 14.98 9.89
N SER A 69 -9.27 15.69 10.99
CA SER A 69 -8.88 15.24 12.34
C SER A 69 -9.60 13.94 12.75
N LEU A 70 -10.85 13.75 12.35
CA LEU A 70 -11.56 12.50 12.63
C LEU A 70 -11.01 11.33 11.80
N ILE A 71 -10.70 11.58 10.52
CA ILE A 71 -10.08 10.58 9.65
C ILE A 71 -8.64 10.27 10.08
N SER A 72 -7.86 11.25 10.52
CA SER A 72 -6.49 11.02 11.00
C SER A 72 -6.46 10.10 12.22
N LEU A 73 -7.49 10.16 13.07
CA LEU A 73 -7.62 9.31 14.24
C LEU A 73 -7.96 7.86 13.86
N LEU A 74 -8.94 7.68 12.99
CA LEU A 74 -9.42 6.35 12.65
C LEU A 74 -8.49 5.72 11.61
N TRP A 75 -8.30 6.42 10.50
CA TRP A 75 -7.80 5.93 9.23
C TRP A 75 -6.74 6.90 8.66
N PRO A 76 -5.59 7.08 9.34
CA PRO A 76 -4.57 8.06 8.95
C PRO A 76 -3.93 7.78 7.59
N HIS A 77 -3.89 6.52 7.15
CA HIS A 77 -3.20 6.12 5.90
C HIS A 77 -3.86 6.64 4.62
N TYR A 78 -5.12 7.09 4.71
CA TYR A 78 -5.87 7.61 3.55
C TYR A 78 -5.59 9.07 3.25
N LEU A 79 -4.97 9.76 4.21
CA LEU A 79 -4.49 11.13 4.06
C LEU A 79 -3.00 11.17 3.73
N ARG A 80 -2.38 10.01 3.45
CA ARG A 80 -0.95 9.86 3.15
C ARG A 80 -0.76 9.45 1.70
N SER A 81 0.35 9.89 1.12
CA SER A 81 0.79 9.43 -0.19
C SER A 81 1.12 7.94 -0.16
N VAL A 82 0.73 7.20 -1.20
CA VAL A 82 1.16 5.83 -1.43
C VAL A 82 2.63 5.87 -1.88
N PRO A 83 3.57 5.33 -1.09
CA PRO A 83 4.98 5.35 -1.44
C PRO A 83 5.27 4.48 -2.66
N SER A 84 6.40 4.74 -3.31
CA SER A 84 6.90 3.85 -4.36
C SER A 84 7.35 2.51 -3.77
N MET A 85 7.01 1.42 -4.43
CA MET A 85 7.30 0.06 -3.99
C MET A 85 7.75 -0.80 -5.18
N CYS A 86 8.54 -1.84 -4.93
CA CYS A 86 8.87 -2.86 -5.93
C CYS A 86 9.21 -4.19 -5.24
N ILE A 87 9.59 -5.19 -6.03
CA ILE A 87 10.11 -6.46 -5.52
C ILE A 87 11.63 -6.46 -5.65
N ALA A 88 12.32 -6.76 -4.55
CA ALA A 88 13.75 -7.00 -4.52
C ALA A 88 14.06 -8.49 -4.34
N GLN A 89 15.21 -8.90 -4.86
CA GLN A 89 15.80 -10.21 -4.64
C GLN A 89 17.06 -10.06 -3.81
N LEU A 90 17.20 -10.88 -2.77
CA LEU A 90 18.36 -10.95 -1.89
C LEU A 90 19.09 -12.27 -2.17
N LEU A 91 20.32 -12.21 -2.68
CA LEU A 91 21.13 -13.39 -2.92
C LEU A 91 22.25 -13.47 -1.89
N PRO A 92 22.35 -14.55 -1.09
CA PRO A 92 23.46 -14.71 -0.15
C PRO A 92 24.78 -14.74 -0.91
N TYR A 93 25.86 -14.20 -0.31
CA TYR A 93 27.19 -14.37 -0.88
C TYR A 93 27.56 -15.86 -0.89
N ALA A 94 28.32 -16.30 -1.90
CA ALA A 94 28.77 -17.68 -2.00
C ALA A 94 29.49 -18.11 -0.70
N GLY A 95 29.01 -19.18 -0.06
CA GLY A 95 29.56 -19.70 1.19
C GLY A 95 29.23 -18.91 2.46
N SER A 96 28.49 -17.79 2.38
CA SER A 96 28.09 -17.01 3.56
C SER A 96 26.98 -17.64 4.39
N VAL A 97 26.17 -18.50 3.76
CA VAL A 97 25.02 -19.16 4.38
C VAL A 97 25.20 -20.66 4.21
N SER A 98 25.26 -21.41 5.31
CA SER A 98 25.33 -22.88 5.30
C SER A 98 24.06 -23.54 5.85
N GLN A 99 23.26 -22.77 6.58
CA GLN A 99 21.98 -23.14 7.18
C GLN A 99 20.99 -21.99 7.00
N LYS A 100 19.70 -22.21 7.26
CA LYS A 100 18.66 -21.19 7.25
C LYS A 100 19.11 -19.91 7.98
N SER A 101 19.16 -18.79 7.26
CA SER A 101 19.46 -17.47 7.79
C SER A 101 18.36 -16.48 7.40
N THR A 102 17.73 -15.84 8.39
CA THR A 102 16.59 -14.96 8.14
C THR A 102 17.02 -13.49 8.12
N VAL A 103 16.75 -12.80 7.01
CA VAL A 103 16.77 -11.34 6.94
C VAL A 103 15.40 -10.84 7.35
N THR A 104 15.31 -10.21 8.52
CA THR A 104 14.04 -9.67 9.01
C THR A 104 13.58 -8.48 8.17
N ARG A 105 12.28 -8.21 8.14
CA ARG A 105 11.72 -6.99 7.56
C ARG A 105 12.32 -5.72 8.22
N GLY A 106 12.29 -4.61 7.50
CA GLY A 106 12.78 -3.31 7.93
C GLY A 106 14.25 -3.01 7.60
N HIS A 107 14.98 -3.94 6.99
CA HIS A 107 16.34 -3.68 6.50
C HIS A 107 16.33 -2.68 5.34
N GLU A 108 17.31 -1.78 5.33
CA GLU A 108 17.38 -0.71 4.33
C GLU A 108 18.18 -1.10 3.09
N MET A 109 17.81 -0.55 1.94
CA MET A 109 18.48 -0.69 0.65
C MET A 109 18.50 0.67 -0.04
N ALA A 110 19.60 1.04 -0.70
CA ALA A 110 19.71 2.31 -1.41
C ALA A 110 19.78 2.10 -2.93
N SER A 111 19.22 3.05 -3.67
CA SER A 111 19.33 3.11 -5.12
C SER A 111 20.59 3.83 -5.61
N GLU A 112 20.85 3.71 -6.90
CA GLU A 112 21.61 4.70 -7.65
C GLU A 112 21.05 6.12 -7.43
N LYS A 113 21.92 7.12 -7.58
CA LYS A 113 21.55 8.51 -7.40
C LYS A 113 20.66 8.98 -8.55
N VAL A 114 19.47 9.49 -8.20
CA VAL A 114 18.58 10.21 -9.11
C VAL A 114 18.51 11.66 -8.63
N ASP A 115 18.84 12.62 -9.49
CA ASP A 115 18.99 14.03 -9.10
C ASP A 115 19.92 14.18 -7.87
N GLU A 116 21.08 13.50 -7.92
CA GLU A 116 22.08 13.29 -6.84
C GLU A 116 21.54 12.76 -5.51
N THR A 117 20.32 12.23 -5.47
CA THR A 117 19.69 11.71 -4.26
C THR A 117 19.54 10.21 -4.37
N GLN A 118 20.06 9.48 -3.38
CA GLN A 118 19.79 8.05 -3.28
C GLN A 118 18.41 7.84 -2.69
N CYS A 119 17.59 7.02 -3.35
CA CYS A 119 16.29 6.63 -2.82
C CYS A 119 16.48 5.46 -1.86
N LEU A 120 15.89 5.56 -0.67
CA LEU A 120 16.00 4.53 0.37
C LEU A 120 14.75 3.68 0.42
N PHE A 121 14.91 2.37 0.49
CA PHE A 121 13.83 1.39 0.56
C PHE A 121 14.01 0.49 1.76
N ARG A 122 12.90 -0.05 2.29
CA ARG A 122 12.90 -1.02 3.39
C ARG A 122 12.23 -2.33 2.99
N THR A 123 12.77 -3.46 3.44
CA THR A 123 12.15 -4.79 3.26
C THR A 123 10.83 -4.88 4.01
N CYS A 124 9.79 -5.41 3.35
CA CYS A 124 8.46 -5.53 3.94
C CYS A 124 8.24 -6.92 4.56
N TYR A 125 8.78 -7.98 3.95
CA TYR A 125 8.66 -9.35 4.46
C TYR A 125 10.01 -9.85 4.96
N ASP A 126 9.95 -10.76 5.94
CA ASP A 126 11.09 -11.59 6.32
C ASP A 126 11.49 -12.51 5.15
N VAL A 127 12.80 -12.69 4.97
CA VAL A 127 13.37 -13.52 3.90
C VAL A 127 14.27 -14.58 4.52
N ASP A 128 13.84 -15.83 4.40
CA ASP A 128 14.65 -16.99 4.75
C ASP A 128 15.62 -17.30 3.59
N LEU A 129 16.91 -17.04 3.82
CA LEU A 129 18.00 -17.37 2.91
C LEU A 129 18.47 -18.81 3.15
N TYR A 130 18.63 -19.54 2.06
CA TYR A 130 19.18 -20.89 2.03
C TYR A 130 20.29 -20.94 0.97
N PRO A 131 21.29 -21.83 1.10
CA PRO A 131 22.29 -22.06 0.06
C PRO A 131 21.69 -22.95 -1.04
N LEU A 132 20.65 -22.43 -1.71
CA LEU A 132 19.85 -23.12 -2.72
C LEU A 132 19.66 -22.22 -3.93
N SER A 133 19.71 -22.81 -5.11
CA SER A 133 19.40 -22.13 -6.38
C SER A 133 18.45 -22.97 -7.23
N ILE A 134 17.67 -22.29 -8.09
CA ILE A 134 16.85 -22.94 -9.11
C ILE A 134 17.75 -23.22 -10.32
N ASN A 135 17.87 -24.50 -10.69
CA ASN A 135 18.68 -24.93 -11.83
C ASN A 135 17.88 -25.01 -13.12
N SER A 136 16.62 -25.45 -13.03
CA SER A 136 15.75 -25.54 -14.19
C SER A 136 14.29 -25.53 -13.78
N VAL A 137 13.47 -24.99 -14.67
CA VAL A 137 12.00 -25.04 -14.59
C VAL A 137 11.51 -25.58 -15.92
N THR A 138 10.82 -26.72 -15.86
CA THR A 138 10.29 -27.40 -17.05
C THR A 138 8.79 -27.59 -16.92
N GLN A 139 8.06 -27.18 -17.95
CA GLN A 139 6.62 -27.35 -18.04
C GLN A 139 6.32 -28.51 -18.99
N GLN A 140 5.43 -29.42 -18.56
CA GLN A 140 4.94 -30.52 -19.38
C GLN A 140 3.41 -30.48 -19.38
N ASN A 141 2.83 -30.17 -20.54
CA ASN A 141 1.39 -30.17 -20.72
C ASN A 141 0.96 -31.48 -21.41
N THR A 142 -0.03 -32.15 -20.82
CA THR A 142 -0.78 -33.23 -21.46
C THR A 142 -2.13 -32.68 -21.94
N ARG A 143 -2.96 -33.53 -22.55
CA ARG A 143 -4.29 -33.11 -23.04
C ARG A 143 -5.22 -32.67 -21.90
N SER A 144 -5.11 -33.25 -20.72
CA SER A 144 -6.00 -32.97 -19.58
C SER A 144 -5.29 -32.28 -18.42
N ASN A 145 -4.02 -32.61 -18.17
CA ASN A 145 -3.28 -32.21 -16.98
C ASN A 145 -1.98 -31.50 -17.35
N SER A 146 -1.36 -30.82 -16.41
CA SER A 146 -0.03 -30.23 -16.59
C SER A 146 0.86 -30.47 -15.38
N HIS A 147 2.17 -30.52 -15.62
CA HIS A 147 3.18 -30.66 -14.58
C HIS A 147 4.20 -29.54 -14.72
N LEU A 148 4.54 -28.90 -13.61
CA LEU A 148 5.65 -27.95 -13.52
C LEU A 148 6.73 -28.56 -12.63
N ASN A 149 7.88 -28.86 -13.20
CA ASN A 149 9.02 -29.41 -12.49
C ASN A 149 10.08 -28.33 -12.26
N VAL A 150 10.35 -28.03 -11.00
CA VAL A 150 11.37 -27.08 -10.54
C VAL A 150 12.51 -27.86 -9.89
N THR A 151 13.68 -27.86 -10.52
CA THR A 151 14.87 -28.52 -9.99
C THR A 151 15.72 -27.51 -9.22
N LEU A 152 16.07 -27.85 -7.99
CA LEU A 152 16.83 -27.06 -7.05
C LEU A 152 18.12 -27.80 -6.70
N SER A 153 19.24 -27.08 -6.59
CA SER A 153 20.47 -27.63 -6.01
C SER A 153 21.01 -26.75 -4.91
N THR A 154 21.66 -27.40 -3.95
CA THR A 154 22.46 -26.72 -2.93
C THR A 154 23.77 -26.22 -3.50
N ASP A 155 24.34 -25.21 -2.84
CA ASP A 155 25.70 -24.77 -3.12
C ASP A 155 26.71 -25.91 -2.85
N THR A 156 27.88 -25.82 -3.49
CA THR A 156 28.91 -26.87 -3.45
C THR A 156 29.30 -27.25 -2.02
N GLY A 157 29.13 -28.53 -1.68
CA GLY A 157 29.53 -29.08 -0.38
C GLY A 157 28.45 -29.01 0.71
N VAL A 158 27.27 -28.46 0.42
CA VAL A 158 26.15 -28.41 1.38
C VAL A 158 25.12 -29.49 1.07
N GLU A 159 24.66 -30.21 2.09
CA GLU A 159 23.62 -31.25 1.99
C GLU A 159 22.24 -30.69 2.37
N LEU A 160 21.18 -31.16 1.70
CA LEU A 160 19.78 -30.79 1.99
C LEU A 160 19.36 -31.12 3.44
N SER A 161 19.97 -32.11 4.07
CA SER A 161 19.68 -32.47 5.46
C SER A 161 20.17 -31.43 6.48
N ARG A 162 21.19 -30.63 6.11
CA ARG A 162 21.87 -29.70 7.03
C ARG A 162 21.38 -28.27 6.93
N ILE A 163 20.73 -27.89 5.82
CA ILE A 163 20.29 -26.51 5.60
C ILE A 163 19.12 -26.09 6.51
N GLY A 164 18.40 -27.06 7.10
CA GLY A 164 17.25 -26.79 7.94
C GLY A 164 16.02 -26.31 7.16
N LEU A 165 15.80 -26.82 5.96
CA LEU A 165 14.66 -26.44 5.11
C LEU A 165 13.34 -26.95 5.68
N ASP A 166 12.53 -26.02 6.17
CA ASP A 166 11.19 -26.20 6.69
C ASP A 166 10.14 -25.68 5.69
N LYS A 167 10.40 -24.48 5.18
CA LYS A 167 9.54 -23.76 4.26
C LYS A 167 10.37 -23.14 3.13
N LEU A 168 9.87 -23.19 1.91
CA LEU A 168 10.51 -22.53 0.77
C LEU A 168 9.53 -21.53 0.12
N ARG A 169 9.88 -20.24 0.18
CA ARG A 169 9.10 -19.16 -0.40
C ARG A 169 9.52 -18.91 -1.84
N PHE A 170 8.54 -18.92 -2.74
CA PHE A 170 8.71 -18.56 -4.15
C PHE A 170 8.01 -17.25 -4.46
N TYR A 171 8.62 -16.46 -5.34
CA TYR A 171 8.00 -15.32 -6.02
C TYR A 171 7.71 -15.69 -7.47
N ILE A 172 6.47 -15.46 -7.89
CA ILE A 172 6.02 -15.63 -9.28
C ILE A 172 6.33 -14.34 -10.04
N HIS A 173 7.42 -14.37 -10.80
CA HIS A 173 7.90 -13.24 -11.58
C HIS A 173 7.45 -13.32 -13.05
N GLY A 174 7.23 -12.17 -13.68
CA GLY A 174 6.98 -12.05 -15.11
C GLY A 174 5.71 -11.28 -15.44
N GLU A 175 5.33 -11.34 -16.71
CA GLU A 175 4.16 -10.64 -17.24
C GLU A 175 2.85 -11.12 -16.60
N LEU A 176 1.86 -10.23 -16.57
CA LEU A 176 0.57 -10.45 -15.90
C LEU A 176 -0.12 -11.74 -16.38
N HIS A 177 -0.09 -12.02 -17.69
CA HIS A 177 -0.69 -13.24 -18.24
C HIS A 177 -0.06 -14.53 -17.69
N ILE A 178 1.25 -14.55 -17.44
CA ILE A 178 1.93 -15.73 -16.89
C ILE A 178 1.74 -15.80 -15.38
N SER A 179 2.00 -14.69 -14.67
CA SER A 179 2.02 -14.69 -13.21
C SER A 179 0.64 -14.95 -12.61
N ARG A 180 -0.42 -14.32 -13.15
CA ARG A 180 -1.79 -14.47 -12.65
C ARG A 180 -2.38 -15.84 -12.98
N ILE A 181 -2.07 -16.40 -14.16
CA ILE A 181 -2.49 -17.76 -14.50
C ILE A 181 -1.78 -18.78 -13.62
N LEU A 182 -0.47 -18.67 -13.43
CA LEU A 182 0.25 -19.59 -12.53
C LEU A 182 -0.29 -19.49 -11.08
N TYR A 183 -0.60 -18.28 -10.61
CA TYR A 183 -1.23 -18.07 -9.30
C TYR A 183 -2.57 -18.84 -9.19
N LEU A 184 -3.46 -18.70 -10.17
CA LEU A 184 -4.72 -19.45 -10.21
C LEU A 184 -4.48 -20.97 -10.23
N TRP A 185 -3.56 -21.46 -11.05
CA TRP A 185 -3.25 -22.89 -11.14
C TRP A 185 -2.73 -23.45 -9.82
N LEU A 186 -1.85 -22.73 -9.13
CA LEU A 186 -1.31 -23.15 -7.83
C LEU A 186 -2.36 -23.25 -6.74
N PHE A 187 -3.35 -22.35 -6.72
CA PHE A 187 -4.31 -22.27 -5.62
C PHE A 187 -5.67 -22.89 -5.91
N ARG A 188 -5.98 -23.21 -7.17
CA ARG A 188 -7.27 -23.81 -7.57
C ARG A 188 -7.12 -25.20 -8.19
N TYR A 189 -6.15 -25.36 -9.08
CA TYR A 189 -6.01 -26.57 -9.91
C TYR A 189 -4.84 -27.47 -9.50
N LEU A 190 -4.20 -27.18 -8.36
CA LEU A 190 -3.11 -28.00 -7.83
C LEU A 190 -3.67 -29.21 -7.07
N ASP A 191 -3.27 -30.41 -7.48
CA ASP A 191 -3.65 -31.65 -6.81
C ASP A 191 -2.64 -32.01 -5.71
N SER A 192 -1.35 -31.91 -6.03
CA SER A 192 -0.24 -32.23 -5.11
C SER A 192 1.10 -31.70 -5.61
N VAL A 193 2.10 -31.73 -4.73
CA VAL A 193 3.51 -31.48 -5.08
C VAL A 193 4.35 -32.69 -4.74
N ASP A 194 4.97 -33.32 -5.73
CA ASP A 194 5.91 -34.41 -5.48
C ASP A 194 7.33 -33.85 -5.32
N VAL A 195 7.91 -34.06 -4.15
CA VAL A 195 9.31 -33.76 -3.87
C VAL A 195 10.12 -35.00 -4.21
N LYS A 196 10.96 -34.94 -5.25
CA LYS A 196 11.81 -36.04 -5.72
C LYS A 196 13.27 -35.71 -5.46
N LEU A 197 14.03 -36.68 -4.95
CA LEU A 197 15.45 -36.58 -4.69
C LEU A 197 16.22 -37.34 -5.76
N ALA A 198 17.42 -36.88 -6.09
CA ALA A 198 18.27 -37.55 -7.09
C ALA A 198 18.59 -39.00 -6.70
N GLY A 199 18.75 -39.28 -5.40
CA GLY A 199 19.02 -40.61 -4.85
C GLY A 199 17.81 -41.54 -4.71
N GLY A 200 16.64 -41.21 -5.29
CA GLY A 200 15.48 -42.11 -5.36
C GLY A 200 14.45 -41.98 -4.24
N GLY A 201 14.64 -41.08 -3.28
CA GLY A 201 13.61 -40.75 -2.29
C GLY A 201 12.55 -39.82 -2.88
N SER A 202 11.27 -40.06 -2.58
CA SER A 202 10.21 -39.12 -2.94
C SER A 202 9.15 -38.99 -1.84
N ARG A 203 8.57 -37.80 -1.73
CA ARG A 203 7.45 -37.54 -0.84
C ARG A 203 6.41 -36.69 -1.56
N ARG A 204 5.15 -37.12 -1.48
CA ARG A 204 4.02 -36.35 -1.99
C ARG A 204 3.49 -35.42 -0.91
N LEU A 205 3.46 -34.14 -1.20
CA LEU A 205 2.85 -33.10 -0.38
C LEU A 205 1.44 -32.80 -0.91
N PRO A 206 0.43 -32.71 -0.04
CA PRO A 206 -0.91 -32.29 -0.45
C PRO A 206 -0.90 -30.82 -0.90
N ALA A 207 -1.86 -30.41 -1.73
CA ALA A 207 -2.01 -29.02 -2.15
C ALA A 207 -2.15 -28.03 -0.98
N SER A 208 -2.65 -28.48 0.18
CA SER A 208 -2.77 -27.68 1.40
C SER A 208 -1.42 -27.21 1.98
N CYS A 209 -0.30 -27.82 1.58
CA CYS A 209 1.05 -27.37 1.92
C CYS A 209 1.52 -26.15 1.11
N ILE A 210 0.77 -25.74 0.08
CA ILE A 210 1.02 -24.52 -0.68
C ILE A 210 0.19 -23.38 -0.08
N LYS A 211 0.86 -22.42 0.56
CA LYS A 211 0.21 -21.29 1.23
C LYS A 211 0.34 -20.01 0.42
N LYS A 212 -0.75 -19.25 0.36
CA LYS A 212 -0.76 -17.88 -0.17
C LYS A 212 0.04 -16.98 0.75
N VAL A 213 0.79 -16.05 0.18
CA VAL A 213 1.61 -15.06 0.91
C VAL A 213 1.19 -13.66 0.47
N GLY A 214 1.22 -12.71 1.40
CA GLY A 214 0.86 -11.31 1.19
C GLY A 214 -0.45 -10.88 1.87
N PHE A 215 -1.12 -11.78 2.59
CA PHE A 215 -2.43 -11.53 3.20
C PHE A 215 -2.36 -11.32 4.71
N SER A 216 -1.31 -11.81 5.37
CA SER A 216 -1.14 -11.73 6.82
C SER A 216 -0.76 -10.32 7.30
N GLU A 217 -0.90 -10.07 8.61
CA GLU A 217 -0.54 -8.77 9.19
C GLU A 217 0.96 -8.48 9.08
N ASP A 218 1.80 -9.51 9.24
CA ASP A 218 3.25 -9.38 9.11
C ASP A 218 3.75 -9.16 7.68
N GLU A 219 2.87 -9.36 6.70
CA GLU A 219 3.09 -9.14 5.27
C GLU A 219 2.47 -7.81 4.79
N ALA A 220 2.42 -6.82 5.67
CA ALA A 220 2.07 -5.43 5.33
C ALA A 220 3.19 -4.77 4.51
N LEU A 221 2.83 -3.98 3.49
CA LEU A 221 3.77 -3.08 2.81
C LEU A 221 3.86 -1.72 3.50
N LEU A 222 2.71 -1.22 3.95
CA LEU A 222 2.58 0.11 4.50
C LEU A 222 2.50 0.02 6.04
N PRO A 223 3.13 0.98 6.76
CA PRO A 223 3.09 1.01 8.22
C PRO A 223 1.70 1.42 8.70
N TYR A 224 0.85 0.41 8.91
CA TYR A 224 -0.50 0.59 9.45
C TYR A 224 -0.45 0.72 10.98
N GLY A 225 -1.19 1.69 11.51
CA GLY A 225 -1.35 1.86 12.95
C GLY A 225 -2.23 0.75 13.54
N PRO A 226 -2.11 0.46 14.84
CA PRO A 226 -2.85 -0.63 15.51
C PRO A 226 -4.38 -0.43 15.48
N ASN A 227 -4.84 0.81 15.36
CA ASN A 227 -6.27 1.15 15.33
C ASN A 227 -6.90 1.02 13.94
N SER A 228 -6.12 0.70 12.90
CA SER A 228 -6.60 0.66 11.51
C SER A 228 -7.13 -0.73 11.14
N PHE A 229 -8.30 -0.78 10.51
CA PHE A 229 -8.91 -2.02 10.05
C PHE A 229 -8.09 -2.66 8.90
N SER A 230 -7.57 -3.86 9.11
CA SER A 230 -6.65 -4.54 8.19
C SER A 230 -7.28 -4.98 6.87
N GLY A 231 -8.61 -5.10 6.77
CA GLY A 231 -9.25 -5.53 5.52
C GLY A 231 -9.14 -4.52 4.39
N TYR A 232 -9.19 -3.23 4.71
CA TYR A 232 -9.02 -2.19 3.69
C TYR A 232 -7.57 -2.03 3.24
N ARG A 233 -6.61 -2.41 4.10
CA ARG A 233 -5.19 -2.46 3.72
C ARG A 233 -4.98 -3.35 2.52
N LEU A 234 -5.55 -4.56 2.52
CA LEU A 234 -5.39 -5.51 1.41
C LEU A 234 -5.91 -4.95 0.08
N ILE A 235 -7.03 -4.22 0.13
CA ILE A 235 -7.59 -3.55 -1.05
C ILE A 235 -6.65 -2.45 -1.53
N GLN A 236 -6.18 -1.58 -0.63
CA GLN A 236 -5.24 -0.52 -1.00
C GLN A 236 -3.97 -1.10 -1.63
N GLU A 237 -3.40 -2.14 -1.02
CA GLU A 237 -2.17 -2.75 -1.51
C GLU A 237 -2.38 -3.51 -2.84
N TYR A 238 -3.57 -4.06 -3.10
CA TYR A 238 -3.93 -4.64 -4.39
C TYR A 238 -3.87 -3.61 -5.51
N PHE A 239 -4.51 -2.45 -5.32
CA PHE A 239 -4.49 -1.40 -6.32
C PHE A 239 -3.13 -0.70 -6.42
N SER A 240 -2.33 -0.72 -5.35
CA SER A 240 -1.01 -0.06 -5.30
C SER A 240 0.12 -0.90 -5.87
N MET A 241 0.22 -2.18 -5.47
CA MET A 241 1.25 -3.10 -5.93
C MET A 241 0.76 -4.56 -5.86
N PRO A 242 -0.03 -5.03 -6.84
CA PRO A 242 -0.65 -6.35 -6.79
C PRO A 242 0.38 -7.51 -6.79
N ASP A 243 1.61 -7.25 -7.23
CA ASP A 243 2.70 -8.22 -7.21
C ASP A 243 3.11 -8.65 -5.80
N LYS A 244 2.71 -7.91 -4.75
CA LYS A 244 2.90 -8.34 -3.35
C LYS A 244 2.25 -9.68 -3.01
N PHE A 245 1.21 -10.06 -3.77
CA PHE A 245 0.43 -11.28 -3.57
C PHE A 245 0.94 -12.45 -4.42
N MET A 246 1.94 -12.21 -5.27
CA MET A 246 2.51 -13.23 -6.17
C MET A 246 3.58 -14.08 -5.47
N PHE A 247 3.37 -14.36 -4.19
CA PHE A 247 4.23 -15.19 -3.39
C PHE A 247 3.47 -16.43 -2.92
N PHE A 248 4.18 -17.54 -2.80
CA PHE A 248 3.65 -18.74 -2.20
C PHE A 248 4.73 -19.48 -1.40
N ASP A 249 4.31 -20.09 -0.30
CA ASP A 249 5.18 -20.91 0.54
C ASP A 249 4.90 -22.40 0.27
N VAL A 250 5.96 -23.18 0.09
CA VAL A 250 5.93 -24.65 0.10
C VAL A 250 6.35 -25.10 1.50
N GLU A 251 5.39 -25.58 2.29
CA GLU A 251 5.61 -26.11 3.64
C GLU A 251 5.75 -27.64 3.64
N GLY A 252 6.17 -28.22 4.77
CA GLY A 252 6.26 -29.67 4.93
C GLY A 252 7.56 -30.27 4.40
N LEU A 253 8.64 -29.47 4.33
CA LEU A 253 9.95 -29.88 3.84
C LEU A 253 10.89 -30.40 4.95
N GLU A 254 10.45 -30.38 6.22
CA GLU A 254 11.30 -30.68 7.38
C GLU A 254 11.87 -32.11 7.37
N TRP A 255 11.20 -33.03 6.68
CA TRP A 255 11.65 -34.42 6.55
C TRP A 255 12.97 -34.57 5.78
N LEU A 256 13.37 -33.57 5.00
CA LEU A 256 14.66 -33.54 4.31
C LEU A 256 15.84 -33.63 5.29
N LYS A 257 15.66 -33.21 6.55
CA LYS A 257 16.63 -33.40 7.63
C LYS A 257 17.04 -34.87 7.83
N GLY A 258 16.14 -35.81 7.53
CA GLY A 258 16.38 -37.24 7.64
C GLY A 258 16.99 -37.90 6.41
N VAL A 259 17.28 -37.15 5.34
CA VAL A 259 17.75 -37.69 4.06
C VAL A 259 19.24 -37.36 3.86
N PRO A 260 20.17 -38.31 4.11
CA PRO A 260 21.59 -38.06 4.00
C PRO A 260 22.06 -37.93 2.54
N SER A 261 23.13 -37.15 2.34
CA SER A 261 23.94 -37.12 1.10
C SER A 261 23.17 -36.80 -0.19
N GLN A 262 22.16 -35.92 -0.09
CA GLN A 262 21.47 -35.34 -1.24
C GLN A 262 21.76 -33.84 -1.34
N SER A 263 22.10 -33.38 -2.55
CA SER A 263 22.34 -31.97 -2.87
C SER A 263 21.36 -31.41 -3.89
N THR A 264 20.53 -32.26 -4.51
CA THR A 264 19.59 -31.86 -5.56
C THR A 264 18.21 -32.45 -5.28
N MET A 265 17.18 -31.63 -5.46
CA MET A 265 15.78 -32.04 -5.38
C MET A 265 14.95 -31.41 -6.49
N SER A 266 13.86 -32.06 -6.84
CA SER A 266 12.88 -31.60 -7.82
C SER A 266 11.51 -31.47 -7.16
N LEU A 267 10.88 -30.30 -7.28
CA LEU A 267 9.50 -30.06 -6.90
C LEU A 267 8.62 -30.17 -8.14
N VAL A 268 7.80 -31.21 -8.21
CA VAL A 268 6.88 -31.44 -9.32
C VAL A 268 5.46 -31.06 -8.89
N PHE A 269 5.00 -29.90 -9.34
CA PHE A 269 3.62 -29.43 -9.13
C PHE A 269 2.72 -30.13 -10.13
N ASN A 270 1.75 -30.91 -9.63
CA ASN A 270 0.80 -31.66 -10.44
C ASN A 270 -0.54 -30.92 -10.50
N PHE A 271 -0.93 -30.47 -11.68
CA PHE A 271 -2.18 -29.76 -11.88
C PHE A 271 -3.26 -30.67 -12.51
N SER A 272 -4.48 -30.61 -11.99
CA SER A 272 -5.65 -31.32 -12.53
C SER A 272 -6.12 -30.78 -13.87
N ARG A 273 -5.69 -29.57 -14.24
CA ARG A 273 -6.00 -28.91 -15.52
C ARG A 273 -4.72 -28.59 -16.28
N SER A 274 -4.75 -28.75 -17.60
CA SER A 274 -3.65 -28.33 -18.47
C SER A 274 -3.52 -26.80 -18.46
N LEU A 275 -2.29 -26.29 -18.38
CA LEU A 275 -2.01 -24.85 -18.54
C LEU A 275 -2.38 -24.40 -19.96
N PRO A 276 -2.90 -23.16 -20.14
CA PRO A 276 -3.20 -22.62 -21.46
C PRO A 276 -1.94 -22.62 -22.34
N SER A 277 -2.10 -22.81 -23.64
CA SER A 277 -0.96 -22.98 -24.57
C SER A 277 -0.12 -21.71 -24.70
N GLU A 278 -0.73 -20.55 -24.44
CA GLU A 278 -0.09 -19.24 -24.46
C GLU A 278 0.83 -19.02 -23.24
N VAL A 279 0.65 -19.80 -22.17
CA VAL A 279 1.42 -19.69 -20.94
C VAL A 279 2.57 -20.69 -20.96
N THR A 280 3.78 -20.16 -21.19
CA THR A 280 5.03 -20.91 -21.05
C THR A 280 5.81 -20.42 -19.85
N ILE A 281 5.94 -21.27 -18.84
CA ILE A 281 6.68 -20.99 -17.60
C ILE A 281 8.15 -21.37 -17.82
N ARG A 282 9.06 -20.43 -17.52
CA ARG A 282 10.51 -20.62 -17.60
C ARG A 282 11.16 -20.34 -16.25
N GLU A 283 12.46 -20.59 -16.16
CA GLU A 283 13.26 -20.37 -14.95
C GLU A 283 13.11 -18.94 -14.39
N LYS A 284 13.11 -17.93 -15.27
CA LYS A 284 12.94 -16.53 -14.85
C LYS A 284 11.62 -16.25 -14.13
N ASN A 285 10.61 -17.09 -14.29
CA ASN A 285 9.26 -16.87 -13.74
C ASN A 285 9.10 -17.31 -12.29
N LEU A 286 10.06 -18.06 -11.75
CA LEU A 286 10.08 -18.44 -10.35
C LEU A 286 11.40 -17.96 -9.75
N ARG A 287 11.32 -17.11 -8.73
CA ARG A 287 12.50 -16.58 -8.04
C ARG A 287 12.43 -16.92 -6.55
N LEU A 288 13.59 -17.24 -5.99
CA LEU A 288 13.77 -17.41 -4.55
C LEU A 288 14.26 -16.10 -3.93
N PHE A 289 14.14 -16.02 -2.61
CA PHE A 289 14.72 -14.96 -1.77
C PHE A 289 14.27 -13.56 -2.17
N CYS A 290 13.00 -13.42 -2.53
CA CYS A 290 12.42 -12.15 -2.91
C CYS A 290 11.59 -11.56 -1.77
N THR A 291 11.52 -10.24 -1.71
CA THR A 291 10.66 -9.50 -0.77
C THR A 291 10.19 -8.20 -1.41
N PRO A 292 8.95 -7.77 -1.17
CA PRO A 292 8.57 -6.40 -1.46
C PRO A 292 9.42 -5.41 -0.67
N ILE A 293 9.79 -4.32 -1.31
CA ILE A 293 10.49 -3.20 -0.69
C ILE A 293 9.68 -1.91 -0.89
N ALA A 294 9.62 -1.08 0.14
CA ALA A 294 8.86 0.18 0.13
C ALA A 294 9.78 1.37 0.38
N ASN A 295 9.58 2.45 -0.38
CA ASN A 295 10.33 3.71 -0.27
C ASN A 295 9.87 4.53 0.95
N VAL A 296 10.14 4.00 2.13
CA VAL A 296 9.72 4.54 3.43
C VAL A 296 10.89 4.42 4.39
N PHE A 297 11.33 5.52 4.99
CA PHE A 297 12.50 5.55 5.86
C PHE A 297 12.41 6.70 6.88
N GLU A 298 13.19 6.62 7.94
CA GLU A 298 13.21 7.64 9.00
C GLU A 298 14.21 8.74 8.72
N LEU A 299 13.80 9.98 9.01
CA LEU A 299 14.66 11.17 9.03
C LEU A 299 14.24 12.08 10.19
N ASP A 300 15.16 12.92 10.64
CA ASP A 300 14.82 14.03 11.54
C ASP A 300 14.31 15.23 10.74
N ALA A 301 13.45 16.04 11.36
CA ALA A 301 12.99 17.30 10.80
C ALA A 301 13.97 18.44 11.09
N ASP A 302 13.90 19.51 10.29
CA ASP A 302 14.51 20.78 10.66
C ASP A 302 13.98 21.22 12.05
N PRO A 303 14.86 21.57 13.01
CA PRO A 303 14.43 22.00 14.33
C PRO A 303 13.52 23.22 14.25
N ILE A 304 12.37 23.15 14.93
CA ILE A 304 11.40 24.24 14.97
C ILE A 304 11.63 25.06 16.24
N ARG A 305 11.95 26.34 16.08
CA ARG A 305 11.94 27.28 17.21
C ARG A 305 10.50 27.69 17.51
N LEU A 306 9.97 27.23 18.64
CA LEU A 306 8.63 27.56 19.11
C LEU A 306 8.69 28.88 19.87
N ASP A 307 8.21 29.94 19.22
CA ASP A 307 8.15 31.30 19.77
C ASP A 307 6.72 31.79 19.99
N HIS A 308 5.73 30.93 19.75
CA HIS A 308 4.29 31.19 19.87
C HIS A 308 3.77 32.41 19.09
N LYS A 309 4.54 32.93 18.14
CA LYS A 309 4.13 34.03 17.24
C LYS A 309 3.32 33.52 16.04
N ARG A 310 3.39 32.23 15.78
CA ARG A 310 2.70 31.54 14.69
C ARG A 310 1.85 30.42 15.27
N THR A 311 0.69 30.22 14.67
CA THR A 311 -0.24 29.13 15.04
C THR A 311 0.19 27.79 14.45
N GLU A 312 0.88 27.82 13.31
CA GLU A 312 1.28 26.64 12.54
C GLU A 312 2.74 26.78 12.06
N TYR A 313 3.48 25.68 12.11
CA TYR A 313 4.86 25.59 11.66
C TYR A 313 4.98 24.51 10.58
N ARG A 314 5.70 24.78 9.48
CA ARG A 314 5.87 23.81 8.41
C ARG A 314 6.91 22.77 8.81
N VAL A 315 6.55 21.50 8.69
CA VAL A 315 7.45 20.37 8.97
C VAL A 315 8.20 20.01 7.69
N ARG A 316 9.53 19.94 7.78
CA ARG A 316 10.41 19.60 6.65
C ARG A 316 11.53 18.67 7.11
N PRO A 317 11.93 17.70 6.28
CA PRO A 317 13.06 16.83 6.60
C PRO A 317 14.37 17.62 6.60
N GLN A 318 15.26 17.29 7.53
CA GLN A 318 16.57 17.90 7.67
C GLN A 318 17.54 17.37 6.60
N THR A 319 17.50 17.99 5.43
CA THR A 319 18.32 17.61 4.27
C THR A 319 18.58 18.80 3.35
N THR A 320 19.71 18.79 2.65
CA THR A 320 20.09 19.86 1.71
C THR A 320 19.13 19.96 0.52
N ARG A 321 18.48 18.84 0.13
CA ARG A 321 17.58 18.77 -1.03
C ARG A 321 16.14 18.48 -0.62
N GLN A 322 15.54 19.36 0.17
CA GLN A 322 14.20 19.17 0.77
C GLN A 322 13.11 18.79 -0.25
N ASN A 323 13.18 19.29 -1.49
CA ASN A 323 12.19 18.99 -2.54
C ASN A 323 12.20 17.53 -3.03
N ASN A 324 13.24 16.77 -2.71
CA ASN A 324 13.40 15.37 -3.11
C ASN A 324 12.78 14.40 -2.10
N PHE A 325 12.19 14.93 -1.03
CA PHE A 325 11.62 14.17 0.07
C PHE A 325 10.20 14.65 0.33
N GLU A 326 9.35 13.70 0.73
CA GLU A 326 8.00 13.97 1.16
C GLU A 326 7.79 13.37 2.55
N VAL A 327 7.26 14.17 3.47
CA VAL A 327 6.92 13.71 4.81
C VAL A 327 5.75 12.74 4.69
N TYR A 328 5.89 11.54 5.25
CA TYR A 328 4.88 10.49 5.27
C TYR A 328 4.11 10.48 6.60
N SER A 329 4.83 10.59 7.72
CA SER A 329 4.22 10.69 9.04
C SER A 329 5.15 11.41 10.02
N VAL A 330 4.54 12.08 11.00
CA VAL A 330 5.23 12.57 12.20
C VAL A 330 5.16 11.46 13.25
N ASN A 331 6.32 10.96 13.68
CA ASN A 331 6.40 9.80 14.57
C ASN A 331 6.54 10.22 16.04
N GLN A 332 7.33 11.26 16.30
CA GLN A 332 7.61 11.72 17.65
C GLN A 332 7.97 13.20 17.65
N VAL A 333 7.51 13.93 18.67
CA VAL A 333 7.71 15.37 18.83
C VAL A 333 8.22 15.62 20.25
N ARG A 334 9.36 16.30 20.37
CA ARG A 334 10.03 16.59 21.65
C ARG A 334 10.45 18.04 21.69
N GLY A 335 10.03 18.77 22.73
CA GLY A 335 10.53 20.09 23.04
C GLY A 335 11.79 20.04 23.89
N TRP A 336 12.67 21.00 23.66
CA TRP A 336 13.80 21.30 24.52
C TRP A 336 13.72 22.75 24.94
N SER A 337 13.42 22.99 26.22
CA SER A 337 13.48 24.34 26.82
C SER A 337 14.90 24.64 27.28
N ASN A 338 15.43 25.78 26.85
CA ASN A 338 16.75 26.25 27.25
C ASN A 338 16.81 26.72 28.71
N GLU A 339 15.68 27.19 29.25
CA GLU A 339 15.58 27.74 30.61
C GLU A 339 15.47 26.63 31.64
N SER A 340 14.56 25.68 31.43
CA SER A 340 14.36 24.54 32.33
C SER A 340 15.39 23.42 32.13
N ARG A 341 16.13 23.43 31.00
CA ARG A 341 17.04 22.35 30.56
C ARG A 341 16.39 20.96 30.62
N ARG A 342 15.08 20.91 30.38
CA ARG A 342 14.30 19.68 30.39
C ARG A 342 13.81 19.38 28.98
N GLN A 343 13.76 18.08 28.70
CA GLN A 343 13.07 17.56 27.54
C GLN A 343 11.58 17.41 27.91
N VAL A 344 10.73 17.91 27.03
CA VAL A 344 9.28 17.82 27.15
C VAL A 344 8.77 16.97 25.99
N ASP A 345 8.09 15.87 26.30
CA ASP A 345 7.48 15.04 25.26
C ASP A 345 6.08 15.58 24.93
N TYR A 346 5.83 15.81 23.64
CA TYR A 346 4.53 16.26 23.16
C TYR A 346 3.70 15.05 22.71
N LEU A 347 2.43 15.02 23.10
CA LEU A 347 1.50 13.95 22.75
C LEU A 347 0.61 14.36 21.57
N PRO A 348 0.24 13.44 20.67
CA PRO A 348 -0.76 13.73 19.64
C PRO A 348 -2.08 14.15 20.31
N PHE A 349 -2.70 15.21 19.82
CA PHE A 349 -3.98 15.70 20.35
C PHE A 349 -5.07 14.62 20.27
N GLU A 350 -5.06 13.85 19.18
CA GLU A 350 -5.98 12.75 18.87
C GLU A 350 -5.83 11.52 19.78
N SER A 351 -4.79 11.46 20.64
CA SER A 351 -4.64 10.38 21.61
C SER A 351 -5.71 10.36 22.70
N PHE A 352 -6.46 11.46 22.86
CA PHE A 352 -7.46 11.67 23.92
C PHE A 352 -6.95 11.46 25.35
N GLU A 353 -5.63 11.36 25.57
CA GLU A 353 -5.07 11.22 26.91
C GLU A 353 -5.39 12.42 27.83
N HIS A 354 -5.74 13.57 27.25
CA HIS A 354 -6.22 14.74 27.98
C HIS A 354 -7.56 14.49 28.73
N GLN A 355 -8.37 13.52 28.30
CA GLN A 355 -9.64 13.16 28.96
C GLN A 355 -9.45 12.22 30.16
N LEU A 356 -8.30 11.55 30.25
CA LEU A 356 -8.04 10.58 31.32
C LEU A 356 -7.70 11.26 32.66
N GLY A 357 -7.46 12.57 32.69
CA GLY A 357 -7.37 13.37 33.93
C GLY A 357 -6.17 13.05 34.83
N ILE A 358 -5.15 12.35 34.33
CA ILE A 358 -4.03 11.85 35.14
C ILE A 358 -2.91 12.90 35.31
N ASP A 359 -2.82 13.92 34.44
CA ASP A 359 -1.81 14.98 34.58
C ASP A 359 -2.19 16.24 33.78
N HIS A 360 -2.38 17.38 34.45
CA HIS A 360 -2.83 18.64 33.82
C HIS A 360 -1.69 19.44 33.17
N ASN A 361 -0.44 18.95 33.20
CA ASN A 361 0.74 19.66 32.71
C ASN A 361 1.36 19.00 31.47
N ARG A 362 0.50 18.56 30.53
CA ARG A 362 0.93 17.88 29.31
C ARG A 362 0.78 18.79 28.09
N HIS A 363 1.75 18.70 27.20
CA HIS A 363 1.78 19.45 25.95
C HIS A 363 1.33 18.56 24.79
N TYR A 364 0.57 19.15 23.88
CA TYR A 364 -0.04 18.43 22.77
C TYR A 364 0.36 19.03 21.43
N TYR A 365 0.32 18.22 20.39
CA TYR A 365 0.48 18.68 19.02
C TYR A 365 -0.61 18.14 18.11
N ASN A 366 -0.94 18.91 17.07
CA ASN A 366 -1.79 18.47 15.97
C ASN A 366 -1.01 18.60 14.66
N VAL A 367 -1.20 17.64 13.75
CA VAL A 367 -0.59 17.63 12.42
C VAL A 367 -1.66 17.84 11.37
N LYS A 368 -1.53 18.93 10.61
CA LYS A 368 -2.38 19.23 9.47
C LYS A 368 -1.68 18.87 8.18
N VAL A 369 -2.37 18.15 7.31
CA VAL A 369 -1.88 17.78 5.97
C VAL A 369 -2.64 18.57 4.93
N THR A 370 -1.94 19.28 4.05
CA THR A 370 -2.55 20.02 2.94
C THR A 370 -1.92 19.63 1.62
N GLU A 371 -2.63 19.80 0.52
CA GLU A 371 -2.00 19.68 -0.80
C GLU A 371 -0.89 20.73 -0.96
N HIS A 372 0.17 20.39 -1.67
CA HIS A 372 1.17 21.36 -2.06
C HIS A 372 0.55 22.38 -3.02
N VAL A 373 0.96 23.66 -2.94
CA VAL A 373 0.43 24.73 -3.81
C VAL A 373 0.64 24.43 -5.30
N SER A 374 1.66 23.64 -5.64
CA SER A 374 1.89 23.16 -7.01
C SER A 374 0.93 22.06 -7.48
N GLY A 375 0.05 21.57 -6.61
CA GLY A 375 -0.84 20.43 -6.85
C GLY A 375 -0.12 19.07 -6.89
N LYS A 376 1.13 18.99 -6.41
CA LYS A 376 1.94 17.76 -6.45
C LYS A 376 2.53 17.46 -5.06
N GLY A 377 2.03 16.41 -4.42
CA GLY A 377 2.48 15.97 -3.11
C GLY A 377 1.75 16.66 -1.96
N LEU A 378 2.08 16.24 -0.74
CA LEU A 378 1.48 16.75 0.50
C LEU A 378 2.45 17.64 1.28
N SER A 379 1.90 18.63 1.97
CA SER A 379 2.62 19.50 2.92
C SER A 379 2.10 19.26 4.33
N HIS A 380 3.03 19.15 5.28
CA HIS A 380 2.71 18.92 6.68
C HIS A 380 2.98 20.17 7.50
N TYR A 381 2.00 20.54 8.32
CA TYR A 381 2.09 21.61 9.28
C TYR A 381 1.82 21.05 10.68
N ILE A 382 2.49 21.60 11.68
CA ILE A 382 2.33 21.22 13.07
C ILE A 382 1.92 22.44 13.91
N SER A 383 0.97 22.21 14.80
CA SER A 383 0.50 23.17 15.81
C SER A 383 0.72 22.60 17.20
N PHE A 384 0.96 23.47 18.17
CA PHE A 384 1.24 23.10 19.56
C PHE A 384 0.20 23.71 20.48
N PHE A 385 -0.24 22.94 21.46
CA PHE A 385 -1.28 23.32 22.42
C PHE A 385 -0.87 22.95 23.84
N ASP A 386 -1.30 23.75 24.80
CA ASP A 386 -1.17 23.49 26.24
C ASP A 386 -2.59 23.40 26.84
N HIS A 387 -2.78 22.48 27.79
CA HIS A 387 -4.03 22.29 28.50
C HIS A 387 -4.40 23.50 29.37
N ASN A 388 -3.40 24.15 29.98
CA ASN A 388 -3.58 25.29 30.87
C ASN A 388 -3.24 26.58 30.12
N ALA A 389 -4.13 26.99 29.20
CA ALA A 389 -3.96 28.19 28.37
C ALA A 389 -3.87 29.49 29.21
N GLY A 390 -2.67 29.79 29.71
CA GLY A 390 -2.24 31.11 30.14
C GLY A 390 -1.13 31.59 29.19
N VAL A 391 -1.43 32.57 28.34
CA VAL A 391 -0.48 33.19 27.38
C VAL A 391 0.78 33.74 28.07
N ALA A 392 0.73 33.95 29.39
CA ALA A 392 1.76 34.61 30.17
C ALA A 392 3.04 33.78 30.45
N ASN A 393 3.05 32.45 30.25
CA ASN A 393 4.19 31.56 30.61
C ASN A 393 4.67 30.66 29.45
N LEU A 394 4.60 31.13 28.20
CA LEU A 394 5.06 30.36 27.05
C LEU A 394 6.57 30.58 26.84
N GLU A 395 7.40 29.65 27.33
CA GLU A 395 8.85 29.66 27.13
C GLU A 395 9.21 29.43 25.65
N THR A 396 10.35 29.98 25.21
CA THR A 396 10.87 29.66 23.87
C THR A 396 11.59 28.32 23.89
N GLU A 397 11.08 27.37 23.12
CA GLU A 397 11.62 26.01 23.05
C GLU A 397 12.15 25.67 21.64
N THR A 398 13.06 24.70 21.57
CA THR A 398 13.43 24.07 20.30
C THR A 398 12.77 22.72 20.21
N VAL A 399 11.88 22.55 19.23
CA VAL A 399 11.17 21.30 18.98
C VAL A 399 11.93 20.46 17.97
N LEU A 400 12.24 19.23 18.36
CA LEU A 400 12.83 18.19 17.54
C LEU A 400 11.75 17.18 17.16
N ILE A 401 11.69 16.85 15.87
CA ILE A 401 10.65 15.98 15.32
C ILE A 401 11.30 14.83 14.57
N LYS A 402 10.89 13.60 14.89
CA LYS A 402 11.22 12.41 14.10
C LYS A 402 10.14 12.16 13.06
N LEU A 403 10.56 11.96 11.81
CA LEU A 403 9.69 11.78 10.67
C LEU A 403 9.89 10.41 10.04
N THR A 404 8.82 9.89 9.45
CA THR A 404 8.92 8.95 8.34
C THR A 404 8.79 9.75 7.05
N CYS A 405 9.66 9.48 6.09
CA CYS A 405 9.73 10.15 4.81
C CYS A 405 9.74 9.15 3.65
N THR A 406 9.42 9.67 2.47
CA THR A 406 9.60 9.01 1.17
C THR A 406 10.43 9.92 0.26
N ASN A 407 10.86 9.42 -0.90
CA ASN A 407 11.46 10.22 -1.97
C ASN A 407 10.44 10.74 -2.99
N GLY A 408 9.14 10.69 -2.65
CA GLY A 408 8.05 11.14 -3.49
C GLY A 408 8.11 10.54 -4.90
N LYS A 409 8.30 11.40 -5.89
CA LYS A 409 8.29 11.06 -7.32
C LYS A 409 9.64 10.67 -7.91
N LEU A 410 10.73 10.62 -7.13
CA LEU A 410 12.04 10.22 -7.67
C LEU A 410 12.14 8.72 -8.03
N PRO A 411 11.65 7.77 -7.20
CA PRO A 411 11.93 6.36 -7.41
C PRO A 411 11.36 5.79 -8.72
N GLN A 412 10.29 6.36 -9.27
CA GLN A 412 9.71 5.97 -10.55
C GLN A 412 10.62 6.18 -11.77
N ARG A 413 11.74 6.91 -11.61
CA ARG A 413 12.79 7.05 -12.62
C ARG A 413 13.80 5.89 -12.61
N LEU A 414 13.81 5.09 -11.56
CA LEU A 414 14.68 3.92 -11.46
C LEU A 414 14.18 2.79 -12.37
N ALA A 415 15.12 2.01 -12.89
CA ALA A 415 14.90 0.79 -13.65
C ALA A 415 15.07 -0.46 -12.75
N PRO A 416 14.62 -1.63 -13.22
CA PRO A 416 15.04 -2.91 -12.64
C PRO A 416 16.57 -3.02 -12.64
N GLY A 417 17.17 -3.27 -11.48
CA GLY A 417 18.62 -3.36 -11.31
C GLY A 417 19.28 -2.20 -10.56
N ASP A 418 18.61 -1.06 -10.39
CA ASP A 418 19.24 0.17 -9.86
C ASP A 418 19.32 0.22 -8.31
N ILE A 419 18.62 -0.67 -7.60
CA ILE A 419 18.59 -0.72 -6.12
C ILE A 419 19.59 -1.74 -5.61
N THR A 420 20.84 -1.33 -5.47
CA THR A 420 21.98 -2.24 -5.19
C THR A 420 22.95 -1.73 -4.12
N PHE A 421 22.79 -0.51 -3.62
CA PHE A 421 23.74 0.11 -2.70
C PHE A 421 23.39 -0.19 -1.24
N SER A 422 24.39 -0.65 -0.48
CA SER A 422 24.26 -0.91 0.96
C SER A 422 24.30 0.36 1.79
N THR A 423 23.50 0.37 2.85
CA THR A 423 23.52 1.34 3.95
C THR A 423 24.02 0.68 5.23
N HIS A 424 24.14 1.45 6.31
CA HIS A 424 24.48 0.93 7.65
C HIS A 424 23.41 -0.01 8.24
N LYS A 425 22.20 -0.06 7.67
CA LYS A 425 21.07 -0.92 8.07
C LYS A 425 20.75 -1.99 7.02
N SER A 426 21.63 -2.20 6.04
CA SER A 426 21.49 -3.27 5.04
C SER A 426 21.93 -4.62 5.60
N PRO A 427 21.44 -5.75 5.04
CA PRO A 427 21.93 -7.06 5.40
C PRO A 427 23.40 -7.24 4.98
N ASN A 428 24.25 -7.73 5.88
CA ASN A 428 25.70 -7.82 5.65
C ASN A 428 26.15 -9.06 4.84
N TYR A 429 25.28 -10.05 4.67
CA TYR A 429 25.61 -11.36 4.11
C TYR A 429 24.85 -11.68 2.80
N ALA A 430 24.17 -10.68 2.22
CA ALA A 430 23.45 -10.84 0.97
C ALA A 430 23.60 -9.61 0.07
N ASN A 431 23.79 -9.85 -1.22
CA ASN A 431 23.58 -8.85 -2.26
C ASN A 431 22.08 -8.68 -2.48
N PHE A 432 21.67 -7.50 -2.93
CA PHE A 432 20.29 -7.25 -3.30
C PHE A 432 20.18 -6.44 -4.59
N THR A 433 19.08 -6.68 -5.31
CA THR A 433 18.73 -5.94 -6.52
C THR A 433 17.21 -5.93 -6.70
N ASN A 434 16.65 -4.87 -7.28
CA ASN A 434 15.22 -4.83 -7.60
C ASN A 434 14.91 -5.56 -8.91
N LEU A 435 13.96 -6.49 -8.86
CA LEU A 435 13.47 -7.27 -10.01
C LEU A 435 12.43 -6.52 -10.82
N THR A 436 11.59 -5.71 -10.15
CA THR A 436 10.53 -4.94 -10.79
C THR A 436 10.83 -3.45 -10.73
N LYS A 437 10.24 -2.72 -11.67
CA LYS A 437 10.32 -1.26 -11.69
C LYS A 437 9.54 -0.70 -10.48
N PRO A 438 10.08 0.28 -9.74
CA PRO A 438 9.34 0.94 -8.67
C PRO A 438 8.03 1.57 -9.16
N THR A 439 6.96 1.37 -8.39
CA THR A 439 5.64 1.95 -8.67
C THR A 439 5.66 3.46 -8.58
N VAL A 440 4.68 4.11 -9.21
CA VAL A 440 4.52 5.57 -9.12
C VAL A 440 4.05 5.95 -7.71
N SER A 441 4.69 6.92 -7.07
CA SER A 441 4.15 7.49 -5.84
C SER A 441 2.95 8.38 -6.16
N VAL A 442 1.82 8.14 -5.47
CA VAL A 442 0.56 8.84 -5.70
C VAL A 442 0.03 9.40 -4.40
N SER A 443 -0.27 10.69 -4.40
CA SER A 443 -0.91 11.38 -3.27
C SER A 443 -2.43 11.39 -3.42
N PRO A 444 -3.20 11.24 -2.33
CA PRO A 444 -4.64 11.47 -2.36
C PRO A 444 -4.92 12.94 -2.67
N GLN A 445 -6.03 13.20 -3.36
CA GLN A 445 -6.58 14.55 -3.47
C GLN A 445 -7.44 14.80 -2.23
N ILE A 446 -7.01 15.75 -1.39
CA ILE A 446 -7.67 16.03 -0.11
C ILE A 446 -8.76 17.07 -0.40
N ASP A 447 -9.89 16.61 -0.95
CA ASP A 447 -11.08 17.43 -1.19
C ASP A 447 -12.27 16.99 -0.33
N SER A 448 -13.30 17.83 -0.23
CA SER A 448 -14.50 17.54 0.57
C SER A 448 -15.18 16.22 0.14
N SER A 449 -15.12 15.88 -1.15
CA SER A 449 -15.71 14.64 -1.68
C SER A 449 -15.04 13.38 -1.11
N LEU A 450 -13.71 13.38 -1.02
CA LEU A 450 -12.97 12.26 -0.43
C LEU A 450 -13.32 12.08 1.04
N HIS A 451 -13.43 13.17 1.80
CA HIS A 451 -13.80 13.11 3.22
C HIS A 451 -15.17 12.46 3.41
N TRP A 452 -16.18 12.90 2.65
CA TRP A 452 -17.53 12.33 2.72
C TRP A 452 -17.58 10.88 2.25
N GLN A 453 -16.82 10.51 1.22
CA GLN A 453 -16.67 9.12 0.79
C GLN A 453 -16.06 8.23 1.89
N LEU A 454 -15.04 8.73 2.59
CA LEU A 454 -14.41 7.99 3.69
C LEU A 454 -15.34 7.88 4.91
N ILE A 455 -16.07 8.94 5.25
CA ILE A 455 -17.09 8.90 6.31
C ILE A 455 -18.22 7.92 5.95
N ALA A 456 -18.69 7.94 4.71
CA ALA A 456 -19.68 6.98 4.22
C ALA A 456 -19.16 5.54 4.33
N ASN A 457 -17.90 5.31 3.97
CA ASN A 457 -17.25 4.00 4.14
C ASN A 457 -17.19 3.55 5.60
N MET A 458 -17.05 4.47 6.55
CA MET A 458 -17.08 4.13 7.98
C MET A 458 -18.47 3.72 8.49
N SER A 459 -19.53 4.16 7.81
CA SER A 459 -20.92 3.79 8.13
C SER A 459 -21.37 2.48 7.46
N LEU A 460 -20.50 1.85 6.67
CA LEU A 460 -20.85 0.63 5.93
C LEU A 460 -21.14 -0.53 6.90
N ASN A 461 -22.43 -0.90 6.95
CA ASN A 461 -22.88 -2.16 7.51
C ASN A 461 -22.86 -3.25 6.42
N TYR A 462 -22.82 -4.52 6.81
CA TYR A 462 -22.78 -5.68 5.90
C TYR A 462 -23.87 -5.65 4.81
N LEU A 463 -25.03 -5.04 5.10
CA LEU A 463 -26.14 -4.88 4.16
C LEU A 463 -25.81 -3.95 2.97
N SER A 464 -24.96 -2.95 3.16
CA SER A 464 -24.56 -2.02 2.10
C SER A 464 -23.60 -2.67 1.10
N LEU A 465 -22.87 -3.70 1.50
CA LEU A 465 -21.95 -4.45 0.62
C LEU A 465 -22.66 -5.49 -0.26
N ILE A 466 -23.98 -5.67 -0.10
CA ILE A 466 -24.82 -6.55 -0.95
C ILE A 466 -25.25 -5.81 -2.24
N ASP A 467 -24.82 -4.57 -2.42
CA ASP A 467 -24.98 -3.84 -3.67
C ASP A 467 -23.64 -3.80 -4.44
N ALA A 468 -23.67 -4.27 -5.69
CA ALA A 468 -22.49 -4.33 -6.55
C ALA A 468 -21.95 -2.93 -6.87
N ASP A 469 -22.80 -1.92 -7.00
CA ASP A 469 -22.39 -0.55 -7.31
C ASP A 469 -21.79 0.14 -6.08
N VAL A 470 -22.30 -0.15 -4.88
CA VAL A 470 -21.66 0.29 -3.63
C VAL A 470 -20.27 -0.34 -3.48
N LEU A 471 -20.13 -1.64 -3.75
CA LEU A 471 -18.82 -2.30 -3.72
C LEU A 471 -17.85 -1.70 -4.74
N LYS A 472 -18.28 -1.43 -5.97
CA LYS A 472 -17.45 -0.78 -6.99
C LYS A 472 -17.03 0.62 -6.56
N MET A 473 -17.96 1.41 -6.04
CA MET A 473 -17.68 2.76 -5.54
C MET A 473 -16.65 2.69 -4.41
N MET A 474 -16.86 1.79 -3.46
CA MET A 474 -15.91 1.54 -2.37
C MET A 474 -14.53 1.22 -2.93
N LEU A 475 -14.39 0.20 -3.80
CA LEU A 475 -13.11 -0.21 -4.37
C LEU A 475 -12.42 0.94 -5.14
N SER A 476 -13.19 1.78 -5.85
CA SER A 476 -12.65 2.92 -6.61
C SER A 476 -12.02 4.01 -5.72
N ILE A 477 -12.39 4.09 -4.44
CA ILE A 477 -11.78 5.03 -3.48
C ILE A 477 -10.33 4.64 -3.21
N TYR A 478 -10.02 3.33 -3.21
CA TYR A 478 -8.69 2.79 -2.90
C TYR A 478 -7.77 2.75 -4.12
N ASP A 479 -8.29 2.95 -5.32
CA ASP A 479 -7.50 2.98 -6.54
C ASP A 479 -6.93 4.37 -6.81
N PHE A 480 -5.88 4.73 -6.07
CA PHE A 480 -5.18 6.00 -6.27
C PHE A 480 -4.50 6.08 -7.64
N HIS A 481 -3.99 4.96 -8.17
CA HIS A 481 -3.26 4.93 -9.44
C HIS A 481 -4.16 5.30 -10.63
N SER A 482 -5.42 4.84 -10.64
CA SER A 482 -6.41 5.20 -11.66
C SER A 482 -6.60 6.71 -11.84
N ARG A 483 -6.33 7.51 -10.80
CA ARG A 483 -6.50 8.96 -10.83
C ARG A 483 -5.33 9.67 -11.51
N SER A 484 -4.17 9.03 -11.57
CA SER A 484 -2.93 9.60 -12.10
C SER A 484 -2.67 9.26 -13.57
N ASP A 485 -3.17 8.11 -14.04
CA ASP A 485 -2.93 7.59 -15.39
C ASP A 485 -4.22 7.11 -16.05
N ARG A 486 -4.49 7.61 -17.27
CA ARG A 486 -5.69 7.29 -18.06
C ARG A 486 -5.74 5.81 -18.44
N GLN A 487 -4.60 5.16 -18.69
CA GLN A 487 -4.59 3.74 -19.04
C GLN A 487 -4.98 2.89 -17.83
N SER A 488 -4.36 3.17 -16.68
CA SER A 488 -4.70 2.57 -15.39
C SER A 488 -6.17 2.80 -15.03
N GLN A 489 -6.71 4.01 -15.28
CA GLN A 489 -8.12 4.32 -15.08
C GLN A 489 -9.05 3.41 -15.89
N ARG A 490 -8.78 3.24 -17.18
CA ARG A 490 -9.60 2.38 -18.05
C ARG A 490 -9.50 0.91 -17.64
N ALA A 491 -8.31 0.43 -17.33
CA ALA A 491 -8.11 -0.94 -16.87
C ALA A 491 -8.86 -1.21 -15.57
N SER A 492 -8.79 -0.29 -14.60
CA SER A 492 -9.52 -0.41 -13.34
C SER A 492 -11.03 -0.35 -13.53
N ALA A 493 -11.53 0.62 -14.30
CA ALA A 493 -12.95 0.74 -14.62
C ALA A 493 -13.48 -0.54 -15.28
N ASN A 494 -12.72 -1.15 -16.19
CA ASN A 494 -13.07 -2.45 -16.78
C ASN A 494 -13.15 -3.55 -15.70
N ARG A 495 -12.12 -3.70 -14.84
CA ARG A 495 -12.15 -4.69 -13.75
C ARG A 495 -13.36 -4.52 -12.83
N LEU A 496 -13.68 -3.28 -12.43
CA LEU A 496 -14.84 -2.97 -11.59
C LEU A 496 -16.17 -3.27 -12.31
N ASN A 497 -16.27 -2.97 -13.60
CA ASN A 497 -17.42 -3.34 -14.45
C ASN A 497 -17.53 -4.86 -14.68
N GLY A 498 -16.48 -5.62 -14.37
CA GLY A 498 -16.48 -7.08 -14.31
C GLY A 498 -17.31 -7.62 -13.14
N ILE A 499 -17.53 -6.83 -12.07
CA ILE A 499 -18.42 -7.20 -10.97
C ILE A 499 -19.87 -6.95 -11.42
N LYS A 500 -20.60 -8.01 -11.75
CA LYS A 500 -21.96 -7.89 -12.32
C LYS A 500 -23.04 -7.83 -11.24
N ALA A 501 -22.97 -8.73 -10.28
CA ALA A 501 -23.92 -8.80 -9.18
C ALA A 501 -23.29 -9.41 -7.94
N ILE A 502 -23.83 -9.08 -6.78
CA ILE A 502 -23.51 -9.69 -5.50
C ILE A 502 -24.81 -10.07 -4.82
N HIS A 503 -24.86 -11.29 -4.30
CA HIS A 503 -25.98 -11.78 -3.52
C HIS A 503 -25.45 -12.37 -2.23
N MET A 504 -26.21 -12.22 -1.16
CA MET A 504 -25.86 -12.77 0.14
C MET A 504 -27.02 -13.61 0.64
N LYS A 505 -26.72 -14.81 1.10
CA LYS A 505 -27.71 -15.70 1.70
C LYS A 505 -27.20 -16.22 3.05
N PRO A 506 -28.05 -16.22 4.09
CA PRO A 506 -27.68 -16.83 5.36
C PRO A 506 -27.51 -18.33 5.19
N VAL A 507 -26.49 -18.89 5.81
CA VAL A 507 -26.18 -20.33 5.78
C VAL A 507 -25.84 -20.83 7.19
N GLU A 508 -26.19 -22.08 7.45
CA GLU A 508 -25.81 -22.77 8.69
C GLU A 508 -24.83 -23.90 8.36
N ARG A 509 -23.80 -24.03 9.19
CA ARG A 509 -22.80 -25.10 9.13
C ARG A 509 -22.64 -25.72 10.50
N ILE A 510 -22.36 -27.01 10.54
CA ILE A 510 -22.04 -27.70 11.79
C ILE A 510 -20.53 -27.64 11.96
N PHE A 511 -20.07 -27.02 13.05
CA PHE A 511 -18.66 -27.01 13.44
C PHE A 511 -18.54 -27.63 14.83
N ARG A 512 -17.78 -28.73 14.93
CA ARG A 512 -17.59 -29.50 16.18
C ARG A 512 -18.92 -29.86 16.88
N GLY A 513 -19.96 -30.16 16.11
CA GLY A 513 -21.28 -30.55 16.63
C GLY A 513 -22.22 -29.39 17.00
N LEU A 514 -21.78 -28.13 16.87
CA LEU A 514 -22.63 -26.95 17.11
C LEU A 514 -23.02 -26.30 15.78
N PRO A 515 -24.28 -25.84 15.63
CA PRO A 515 -24.68 -25.04 14.48
C PRO A 515 -24.09 -23.63 14.61
N ILE A 516 -23.28 -23.23 13.64
CA ILE A 516 -22.80 -21.86 13.48
C ILE A 516 -23.55 -21.24 12.32
N ARG A 517 -24.05 -20.02 12.52
CA ARG A 517 -24.64 -19.19 11.47
C ARG A 517 -23.55 -18.39 10.78
N GLY A 518 -23.63 -18.32 9.47
CA GLY A 518 -22.74 -17.53 8.65
C GLY A 518 -23.46 -17.02 7.42
N ASN A 519 -22.71 -16.36 6.56
CA ASN A 519 -23.22 -15.79 5.33
C ASN A 519 -22.44 -16.33 4.14
N GLN A 520 -23.18 -16.80 3.13
CA GLN A 520 -22.60 -17.14 1.85
C GLN A 520 -22.80 -15.97 0.89
N ILE A 521 -21.69 -15.43 0.41
CA ILE A 521 -21.64 -14.37 -0.59
C ILE A 521 -21.47 -15.03 -1.95
N VAL A 522 -22.35 -14.69 -2.89
CA VAL A 522 -22.33 -15.16 -4.27
C VAL A 522 -22.02 -13.98 -5.17
N LEU A 523 -20.82 -13.95 -5.76
CA LEU A 523 -20.42 -12.94 -6.73
C LEU A 523 -20.62 -13.46 -8.15
N GLN A 524 -21.25 -12.64 -8.99
CA GLN A 524 -21.26 -12.85 -10.42
C GLN A 524 -20.19 -11.95 -11.05
N MET A 525 -19.21 -12.58 -11.68
CA MET A 525 -18.05 -11.92 -12.29
C MET A 525 -18.05 -12.18 -13.80
N ASP A 526 -17.52 -11.25 -14.58
CA ASP A 526 -17.30 -11.41 -16.01
C ASP A 526 -15.79 -11.42 -16.28
N SER A 527 -15.23 -12.60 -16.53
CA SER A 527 -13.78 -12.78 -16.73
C SER A 527 -13.25 -12.04 -17.96
N SER A 528 -14.10 -11.69 -18.93
CA SER A 528 -13.69 -10.97 -20.15
C SER A 528 -13.33 -9.50 -19.89
N MET A 529 -13.74 -8.95 -18.76
CA MET A 529 -13.42 -7.58 -18.33
C MET A 529 -12.08 -7.48 -17.57
N PHE A 530 -11.46 -8.64 -17.30
CA PHE A 530 -10.14 -8.74 -16.67
C PHE A 530 -9.07 -9.03 -17.73
N ALA A 531 -7.80 -8.84 -17.39
CA ALA A 531 -6.71 -9.20 -18.29
C ALA A 531 -6.66 -10.71 -18.58
N ASN A 532 -7.08 -11.53 -17.61
CA ASN A 532 -7.31 -12.97 -17.73
C ASN A 532 -8.06 -13.49 -16.49
N GLU A 533 -8.46 -14.76 -16.52
CA GLU A 533 -9.12 -15.47 -15.41
C GLU A 533 -8.32 -15.40 -14.09
N GLY A 534 -6.99 -15.46 -14.18
CA GLY A 534 -6.12 -15.37 -13.01
C GLY A 534 -6.14 -14.00 -12.33
N ASP A 535 -6.28 -12.91 -13.09
CA ASP A 535 -6.39 -11.55 -12.55
C ASP A 535 -7.71 -11.37 -11.79
N MET A 536 -8.80 -11.92 -12.34
CA MET A 536 -10.09 -12.02 -11.65
C MET A 536 -9.98 -12.84 -10.36
N TYR A 537 -9.36 -14.02 -10.42
CA TYR A 537 -9.20 -14.91 -9.27
C TYR A 537 -8.39 -14.28 -8.12
N LEU A 538 -7.38 -13.47 -8.45
CA LEU A 538 -6.61 -12.72 -7.46
C LEU A 538 -7.48 -11.67 -6.76
N LEU A 539 -8.20 -10.83 -7.51
CA LEU A 539 -9.10 -9.83 -6.94
C LEU A 539 -10.12 -10.50 -6.01
N VAL A 540 -10.74 -11.58 -6.47
CA VAL A 540 -11.74 -12.34 -5.70
C VAL A 540 -11.13 -12.95 -4.44
N SER A 541 -9.89 -13.45 -4.50
CA SER A 541 -9.18 -13.95 -3.31
C SER A 541 -8.96 -12.85 -2.26
N ILE A 542 -8.77 -11.60 -2.70
CA ILE A 542 -8.61 -10.44 -1.80
C ILE A 542 -9.96 -10.04 -1.23
N LEU A 543 -11.02 -10.05 -2.04
CA LEU A 543 -12.39 -9.84 -1.58
C LEU A 543 -12.83 -10.91 -0.55
N ASN A 544 -12.40 -12.15 -0.71
CA ASN A 544 -12.67 -13.22 0.28
C ASN A 544 -12.09 -12.89 1.66
N GLU A 545 -10.85 -12.41 1.73
CA GLU A 545 -10.25 -11.96 3.00
C GLU A 545 -10.90 -10.67 3.52
N PHE A 546 -11.29 -9.77 2.63
CA PHE A 546 -12.02 -8.57 3.01
C PHE A 546 -13.37 -8.90 3.68
N PHE A 547 -14.17 -9.79 3.09
CA PHE A 547 -15.46 -10.18 3.65
C PHE A 547 -15.35 -10.94 4.98
N SER A 548 -14.27 -11.71 5.17
CA SER A 548 -14.02 -12.39 6.45
C SER A 548 -13.67 -11.41 7.57
N LEU A 549 -12.91 -10.35 7.24
CA LEU A 549 -12.56 -9.29 8.17
C LEU A 549 -13.78 -8.48 8.61
N TYR A 550 -14.82 -8.41 7.76
CA TYR A 550 -16.11 -7.79 8.07
C TYR A 550 -17.07 -8.68 8.85
N SER A 551 -16.84 -10.00 8.87
CA SER A 551 -17.73 -10.92 9.60
C SER A 551 -17.42 -10.85 11.10
N SER A 552 -18.47 -10.84 11.93
CA SER A 552 -18.33 -10.92 13.38
C SER A 552 -17.61 -12.22 13.79
N ILE A 553 -16.86 -12.19 14.89
CA ILE A 553 -16.08 -13.33 15.37
C ILE A 553 -16.89 -14.62 15.61
N ASN A 554 -18.20 -14.48 15.86
CA ASN A 554 -19.15 -15.56 16.11
C ASN A 554 -19.87 -16.06 14.82
N SER A 555 -19.45 -15.58 13.66
CA SER A 555 -20.00 -15.92 12.34
C SER A 555 -18.86 -16.31 11.39
N PHE A 556 -19.20 -16.95 10.27
CA PHE A 556 -18.27 -17.21 9.19
C PHE A 556 -18.78 -16.60 7.87
N SER A 557 -17.85 -16.36 6.94
CA SER A 557 -18.15 -15.94 5.57
C SER A 557 -17.65 -17.01 4.59
N GLU A 558 -18.52 -17.46 3.69
CA GLU A 558 -18.17 -18.30 2.54
C GLU A 558 -18.32 -17.46 1.26
N LEU A 559 -17.39 -17.62 0.31
CA LEU A 559 -17.46 -16.94 -0.98
C LEU A 559 -17.61 -17.95 -2.11
N GLU A 560 -18.64 -17.76 -2.94
CA GLU A 560 -18.86 -18.47 -4.20
C GLU A 560 -18.84 -17.45 -5.34
N VAL A 561 -18.05 -17.71 -6.37
CA VAL A 561 -17.93 -16.84 -7.53
C VAL A 561 -18.31 -17.60 -8.77
N ILE A 562 -19.22 -17.02 -9.54
CA ILE A 562 -19.74 -17.55 -10.79
C ILE A 562 -19.23 -16.65 -11.90
N ASP A 563 -18.40 -17.20 -12.79
CA ASP A 563 -18.04 -16.50 -14.02
C ASP A 563 -19.20 -16.60 -15.01
N VAL A 564 -19.83 -15.47 -15.32
CA VAL A 564 -20.99 -15.37 -16.22
C VAL A 564 -20.60 -15.78 -17.65
N LYS A 565 -19.32 -15.63 -18.03
CA LYS A 565 -18.87 -15.92 -19.39
C LYS A 565 -18.60 -17.41 -19.63
N THR A 566 -17.94 -18.06 -18.68
CA THR A 566 -17.54 -19.48 -18.79
C THR A 566 -18.51 -20.43 -18.10
N GLY A 567 -19.30 -19.93 -17.14
CA GLY A 567 -20.11 -20.75 -16.24
C GLY A 567 -19.30 -21.44 -15.14
N GLU A 568 -17.98 -21.20 -15.06
CA GLU A 568 -17.14 -21.79 -14.02
C GLU A 568 -17.49 -21.24 -12.64
N VAL A 569 -17.43 -22.12 -11.64
CA VAL A 569 -17.73 -21.79 -10.25
C VAL A 569 -16.49 -22.00 -9.39
N TYR A 570 -16.07 -20.93 -8.73
CA TYR A 570 -14.97 -20.91 -7.77
C TYR A 570 -15.54 -20.80 -6.36
N ARG A 571 -15.02 -21.59 -5.43
CA ARG A 571 -15.48 -21.61 -4.04
C ARG A 571 -14.29 -21.44 -3.12
N TRP A 572 -14.46 -20.58 -2.13
CA TRP A 572 -13.56 -20.43 -1.00
C TRP A 572 -14.26 -20.97 0.24
N ASP A 573 -13.52 -21.73 1.04
CA ASP A 573 -14.04 -22.31 2.27
C ASP A 573 -14.39 -21.22 3.30
N GLY A 574 -15.21 -21.59 4.28
CA GLY A 574 -15.69 -20.68 5.32
C GLY A 574 -14.55 -20.13 6.16
N ASN A 575 -14.31 -18.82 6.04
CA ASN A 575 -13.39 -18.09 6.89
C ASN A 575 -14.12 -17.62 8.15
N GLN A 576 -13.52 -17.85 9.33
CA GLN A 576 -14.04 -17.30 10.58
C GLN A 576 -13.99 -15.77 10.53
N GLY A 577 -15.04 -15.13 11.01
CA GLY A 577 -15.07 -13.69 11.17
C GLY A 577 -13.98 -13.19 12.12
N LYS A 578 -13.44 -12.02 11.86
CA LYS A 578 -12.36 -11.41 12.64
C LYS A 578 -12.79 -10.11 13.34
N GLN A 579 -13.99 -9.61 13.07
CA GLN A 579 -14.49 -8.41 13.71
C GLN A 579 -14.92 -8.71 15.15
N ALA A 580 -14.32 -8.01 16.12
CA ALA A 580 -14.75 -8.09 17.51
C ALA A 580 -16.21 -7.61 17.62
N VAL A 581 -17.03 -8.37 18.37
CA VAL A 581 -18.38 -7.94 18.74
C VAL A 581 -18.20 -6.96 19.90
N ILE A 582 -18.39 -5.66 19.62
CA ILE A 582 -18.39 -4.61 20.64
C ILE A 582 -19.79 -4.50 21.23
#